data_AF-A0A0B0EGP6-F1
#
_entry.id   AF-A0A0B0EGP6-F1
#
_cell.length_a   1.000
_cell.length_b   1.000
_cell.length_c   1.000
_cell.angle_alpha   90.00
_cell.angle_beta   90.00
_cell.angle_gamma   90.00
#
_symmetry.space_group_name_H-M   'P 1'
#
loop_
_entity.id
_entity.type
_entity.pdbx_description
1 polymer ?
#
loop_
_entity_poly.entity_id
_entity_poly.type
_entity_poly.pdbx_seq_one_letter_code
_entity_poly.pdbx_strand_id
1 'polypeptide(L)'
;MTFSLGVLWVVTELMHHSKNEAVKSTRTVVGVLRKVDTPTILFFLGILVAVAALHSAGHLGYVAAFLDSSVGNVYIINLIIGLLSAVVDNVPLVAGAMGMYDITPAGNFAVDGTFWEFLAYCAGTGGSVLIIGSAAGVAVMGILNIDFIWYMRRMTLLALSGYLAGAVTYYILNTLSG
;
A
#
# COMPACT_ATOMS: atom_id res chain seq x y z
N MET A 1 0.00 14.68 11.90
CA MET A 1 -0.08 13.37 12.59
C MET A 1 0.08 13.51 14.09
N THR A 2 1.22 13.99 14.63
CA THR A 2 1.44 14.14 16.08
C THR A 2 0.53 15.19 16.74
N PHE A 3 0.29 16.33 16.07
CA PHE A 3 -0.64 17.36 16.54
C PHE A 3 -2.08 16.82 16.68
N SER A 4 -2.52 16.03 15.70
CA SER A 4 -3.83 15.40 15.65
C SER A 4 -4.06 14.46 16.84
N LEU A 5 -3.04 13.65 17.17
CA LEU A 5 -3.06 12.76 18.34
C LEU A 5 -3.05 13.54 19.67
N GLY A 6 -2.32 14.67 19.73
CA GLY A 6 -2.31 15.57 20.88
C GLY A 6 -3.68 16.18 21.17
N VAL A 7 -4.37 16.67 20.13
CA VAL A 7 -5.75 17.19 20.24
C VAL A 7 -6.70 16.09 20.69
N LEU A 8 -6.58 14.89 20.11
CA LEU A 8 -7.43 13.74 20.46
C LEU A 8 -7.23 13.34 21.92
N TRP A 9 -5.99 13.31 22.41
CA TRP A 9 -5.67 13.03 23.81
C TRP A 9 -6.31 14.05 24.75
N VAL A 10 -6.10 15.35 24.53
CA VAL A 10 -6.67 16.43 25.35
C VAL A 10 -8.20 16.34 25.39
N VAL A 11 -8.84 16.13 24.24
CA VAL A 11 -10.30 16.00 24.16
C VAL A 11 -10.79 14.75 24.91
N THR A 12 -10.13 13.61 24.73
CA THR A 12 -10.53 12.37 25.45
C THR A 12 -10.37 12.49 26.96
N GLU A 13 -9.32 13.17 27.43
CA GLU A 13 -9.06 13.38 28.85
C GLU A 13 -10.08 14.34 29.47
N LEU A 14 -10.41 15.44 28.77
CA LEU A 14 -11.46 16.38 29.19
C LEU A 14 -12.85 15.70 29.26
N MET A 15 -13.19 14.88 28.27
CA MET A 15 -14.49 14.17 28.23
C MET A 15 -14.64 13.08 29.29
N HIS A 16 -13.56 12.44 29.72
CA HIS A 16 -13.58 11.32 30.67
C HIS A 16 -13.09 11.70 32.08
N HIS A 17 -12.87 13.00 32.34
CA HIS A 17 -12.34 13.51 33.60
C HIS A 17 -13.20 13.13 34.84
N SER A 18 -14.51 12.89 34.69
CA SER A 18 -15.45 12.64 35.80
C SER A 18 -15.93 11.19 36.00
N LYS A 19 -15.40 10.20 35.25
CA LYS A 19 -15.86 8.79 35.33
C LYS A 19 -14.86 7.88 36.06
N ASN A 20 -15.38 6.92 36.85
CA ASN A 20 -14.63 5.93 37.65
C ASN A 20 -13.46 5.28 36.87
N GLU A 21 -12.32 5.05 37.55
CA GLU A 21 -11.08 4.48 36.97
C GLU A 21 -11.28 3.18 36.17
N ALA A 22 -12.26 2.37 36.57
CA ALA A 22 -12.62 1.14 35.86
C ALA A 22 -13.06 1.39 34.39
N VAL A 23 -13.64 2.56 34.09
CA VAL A 23 -14.10 2.97 32.74
C VAL A 23 -13.02 3.76 31.97
N LYS A 24 -12.04 4.36 32.66
CA LYS A 24 -10.90 5.07 32.03
C LYS A 24 -9.98 4.11 31.27
N SER A 25 -9.81 2.87 31.75
CA SER A 25 -8.84 1.91 31.19
C SER A 25 -9.10 1.49 29.73
N THR A 26 -10.33 1.63 29.23
CA THR A 26 -10.71 1.18 27.88
C THR A 26 -10.86 2.31 26.85
N ARG A 27 -10.89 3.58 27.27
CA ARG A 27 -11.11 4.75 26.40
C ARG A 27 -10.05 5.84 26.49
N THR A 28 -9.03 5.67 27.33
CA THR A 28 -7.85 6.54 27.38
C THR A 28 -6.80 6.11 26.36
N VAL A 29 -5.92 7.03 25.96
CA VAL A 29 -4.82 6.76 25.01
C VAL A 29 -3.94 5.58 25.47
N VAL A 30 -3.73 5.42 26.78
CA VAL A 30 -2.99 4.27 27.35
C VAL A 30 -3.73 2.95 27.12
N GLY A 31 -5.06 2.95 27.23
CA GLY A 31 -5.90 1.78 26.94
C GLY A 31 -5.90 1.39 25.46
N VAL A 32 -5.83 2.38 24.57
CA VAL A 32 -5.70 2.16 23.11
C VAL A 32 -4.30 1.68 22.75
N LEU A 33 -3.25 2.24 23.36
CA LEU A 33 -1.87 1.80 23.18
C LEU A 33 -1.66 0.33 23.57
N ARG A 34 -2.36 -0.16 24.61
CA ARG A 34 -2.34 -1.59 24.98
C ARG A 34 -3.05 -2.52 23.98
N LYS A 35 -3.87 -1.99 23.09
CA LYS A 35 -4.53 -2.74 22.00
C LYS A 35 -3.77 -2.67 20.67
N VAL A 36 -2.60 -2.05 20.66
CA VAL A 36 -1.77 -1.97 19.45
C VAL A 36 -1.25 -3.35 19.11
N ASP A 37 -1.48 -3.76 17.87
CA ASP A 37 -1.02 -5.01 17.30
C ASP A 37 0.49 -4.94 17.04
N THR A 38 1.26 -5.15 18.12
CA THR A 38 2.73 -5.10 18.10
C THR A 38 3.35 -6.07 17.09
N PRO A 39 2.85 -7.33 16.94
CA PRO A 39 3.29 -8.22 15.87
C PRO A 39 3.21 -7.61 14.46
N THR A 40 2.09 -6.97 14.12
CA THR A 40 1.92 -6.33 12.80
C THR A 40 2.87 -5.16 12.60
N ILE A 41 3.15 -4.36 13.63
CA ILE A 41 4.14 -3.28 13.56
C ILE A 41 5.55 -3.85 13.31
N LEU A 42 5.94 -4.88 14.07
CA LEU A 42 7.26 -5.51 13.91
C LEU A 42 7.41 -6.18 12.53
N PHE A 43 6.33 -6.74 11.99
CA PHE A 43 6.29 -7.27 10.63
C PHE A 43 6.57 -6.19 9.57
N PHE A 44 5.84 -5.06 9.60
CA PHE A 44 6.09 -3.97 8.66
C PHE A 44 7.46 -3.31 8.86
N LEU A 45 7.92 -3.16 10.11
CA LEU A 45 9.28 -2.70 10.41
C LEU A 45 10.33 -3.61 9.74
N GLY A 46 10.18 -4.93 9.87
CA GLY A 46 11.07 -5.90 9.24
C GLY A 46 11.10 -5.77 7.72
N ILE A 47 9.94 -5.61 7.08
CA ILE A 47 9.83 -5.36 5.64
C ILE A 47 10.58 -4.09 5.26
N LEU A 48 10.31 -2.97 5.93
CA LEU A 48 10.92 -1.67 5.59
C LEU A 48 12.44 -1.71 5.78
N VAL A 49 12.95 -2.38 6.82
CA VAL A 49 14.39 -2.57 7.02
C VAL A 49 15.00 -3.43 5.91
N ALA A 50 14.33 -4.51 5.50
CA ALA A 50 14.82 -5.35 4.40
C ALA A 50 14.86 -4.59 3.07
N VAL A 51 13.81 -3.83 2.76
CA VAL A 51 13.77 -2.96 1.57
C VAL A 51 14.87 -1.89 1.63
N ALA A 52 15.07 -1.25 2.79
CA ALA A 52 16.14 -0.27 2.98
C ALA A 52 17.54 -0.88 2.82
N ALA A 53 17.73 -2.15 3.24
CA ALA A 53 18.96 -2.88 3.01
C ALA A 53 19.18 -3.16 1.52
N LEU A 54 18.14 -3.57 0.78
CA LEU A 54 18.22 -3.75 -0.68
C LEU A 54 18.52 -2.44 -1.41
N HIS A 55 17.91 -1.32 -0.98
CA HIS A 55 18.19 0.01 -1.51
C HIS A 55 19.65 0.40 -1.26
N SER A 56 20.12 0.28 -0.02
CA SER A 56 21.49 0.62 0.38
C SER A 56 22.55 -0.25 -0.31
N ALA A 57 22.22 -1.50 -0.60
CA ALA A 57 23.06 -2.41 -1.39
C ALA A 57 23.05 -2.11 -2.91
N GLY A 58 22.20 -1.19 -3.37
CA GLY A 58 22.08 -0.80 -4.78
C GLY A 58 21.19 -1.71 -5.63
N HIS A 59 20.61 -2.78 -5.05
CA HIS A 59 19.78 -3.74 -5.80
C HIS A 59 18.54 -3.10 -6.41
N LEU A 60 17.86 -2.21 -5.68
CA LEU A 60 16.68 -1.51 -6.19
C LEU A 60 17.03 -0.59 -7.37
N GLY A 61 18.20 0.07 -7.33
CA GLY A 61 18.68 0.88 -8.45
C GLY A 61 18.94 0.05 -9.72
N TYR A 62 19.49 -1.17 -9.58
CA TYR A 62 19.65 -2.08 -10.72
C TYR A 62 18.31 -2.53 -11.31
N VAL A 63 17.32 -2.81 -10.46
CA VAL A 63 15.97 -3.17 -10.91
C VAL A 63 15.30 -1.99 -11.62
N ALA A 64 15.43 -0.78 -11.09
CA ALA A 64 14.92 0.44 -11.71
C ALA A 64 15.52 0.65 -13.11
N ALA A 65 16.86 0.60 -13.21
CA ALA A 65 17.56 0.75 -14.48
C ALA A 65 17.16 -0.33 -15.50
N PHE A 66 16.96 -1.57 -15.04
CA PHE A 66 16.51 -2.66 -15.90
C PHE A 66 15.08 -2.44 -16.43
N LEU A 67 14.16 -1.97 -15.59
CA LEU A 67 12.80 -1.65 -16.01
C LEU A 67 12.79 -0.45 -16.97
N ASP A 68 13.60 0.57 -16.71
CA ASP A 68 13.71 1.73 -17.58
C ASP A 68 14.30 1.36 -18.95
N SER A 69 15.33 0.50 -18.99
CA SER A 69 15.95 0.09 -20.25
C SER A 69 15.10 -0.89 -21.06
N SER A 70 14.36 -1.78 -20.38
CA SER A 70 13.61 -2.86 -21.03
C SER A 70 12.17 -2.47 -21.36
N VAL A 71 11.56 -1.63 -20.52
CA VAL A 71 10.15 -1.23 -20.62
C VAL A 71 10.04 0.24 -20.98
N GLY A 72 10.75 1.12 -20.26
CA GLY A 72 10.87 2.57 -20.51
C GLY A 72 9.60 3.41 -20.31
N ASN A 73 8.40 2.82 -20.37
CA ASN A 73 7.14 3.51 -20.17
C ASN A 73 6.67 3.41 -18.71
N VAL A 74 6.57 4.56 -18.05
CA VAL A 74 6.14 4.75 -16.66
C VAL A 74 4.81 4.07 -16.34
N TYR A 75 3.84 4.10 -17.27
CA TYR A 75 2.55 3.44 -17.09
C TYR A 75 2.70 1.92 -17.09
N ILE A 76 3.50 1.37 -18.00
CA ILE A 76 3.72 -0.08 -18.08
C ILE A 76 4.52 -0.57 -16.85
N ILE A 77 5.51 0.21 -16.41
CA ILE A 77 6.28 -0.08 -15.19
C ILE A 77 5.34 -0.16 -13.98
N ASN A 78 4.46 0.84 -13.80
CA ASN A 78 3.48 0.84 -12.70
C ASN A 78 2.49 -0.33 -12.79
N LEU A 79 2.06 -0.70 -14.01
CA LEU A 79 1.21 -1.87 -14.20
C LEU A 79 1.91 -3.17 -13.75
N ILE A 80 3.19 -3.33 -14.10
CA ILE A 80 3.99 -4.49 -13.70
C ILE A 80 4.13 -4.52 -12.17
N ILE A 81 4.53 -3.40 -11.55
CA ILE A 81 4.67 -3.30 -10.09
C ILE A 81 3.32 -3.59 -9.40
N GLY A 82 2.22 -3.05 -9.92
CA GLY A 82 0.88 -3.30 -9.39
C GLY A 82 0.45 -4.76 -9.48
N LEU A 83 0.75 -5.46 -10.58
CA LEU A 83 0.47 -6.89 -10.69
C LEU A 83 1.36 -7.72 -9.76
N LEU A 84 2.62 -7.35 -9.56
CA LEU A 84 3.51 -8.01 -8.59
C LEU A 84 2.98 -7.85 -7.15
N SER A 85 2.28 -6.75 -6.85
CA SER A 85 1.60 -6.56 -5.57
C SER A 85 0.57 -7.66 -5.26
N ALA A 86 0.02 -8.36 -6.27
CA ALA A 86 -0.90 -9.48 -6.07
C ALA A 86 -0.27 -10.70 -5.37
N VAL A 87 1.06 -10.76 -5.30
CA VAL A 87 1.79 -11.89 -4.70
C VAL A 87 2.46 -11.52 -3.38
N VAL A 88 3.00 -10.29 -3.28
CA VAL A 88 3.93 -9.92 -2.19
C VAL A 88 3.29 -8.97 -1.16
N ASP A 89 2.15 -8.34 -1.47
CA ASP A 89 1.50 -7.23 -0.75
C ASP A 89 1.87 -5.84 -1.30
N ASN A 90 1.00 -4.86 -1.06
CA ASN A 90 1.14 -3.50 -1.58
C ASN A 90 2.17 -2.65 -0.80
N VAL A 91 2.26 -2.82 0.52
CA VAL A 91 3.17 -2.04 1.37
C VAL A 91 4.65 -2.28 1.01
N PRO A 92 5.13 -3.54 0.90
CA PRO A 92 6.52 -3.80 0.51
C PRO A 92 6.85 -3.28 -0.89
N LEU A 93 5.92 -3.41 -1.84
CA LEU A 93 6.16 -3.05 -3.24
C LEU A 93 6.20 -1.54 -3.43
N VAL A 94 5.34 -0.78 -2.75
CA VAL A 94 5.41 0.69 -2.75
C VAL A 94 6.70 1.16 -2.08
N ALA A 95 7.09 0.57 -0.96
CA ALA A 95 8.37 0.89 -0.31
C ALA A 95 9.56 0.58 -1.24
N GLY A 96 9.51 -0.54 -1.96
CA GLY A 96 10.50 -0.90 -2.98
C GLY A 96 10.57 0.12 -4.11
N ALA A 97 9.42 0.51 -4.67
CA ALA A 97 9.37 1.52 -5.73
C ALA A 97 9.90 2.89 -5.28
N MET A 98 9.64 3.29 -4.02
CA MET A 98 10.24 4.49 -3.42
C MET A 98 11.77 4.39 -3.30
N GLY A 99 12.32 3.18 -3.15
CA GLY A 99 13.76 2.94 -3.19
C GLY A 99 14.31 2.72 -4.61
N MET A 100 13.48 2.70 -5.64
CA MET A 100 13.89 2.53 -7.04
C MET A 100 14.01 3.88 -7.77
N TYR A 101 13.13 4.83 -7.45
CA TYR A 101 13.04 6.13 -8.13
C TYR A 101 13.02 7.28 -7.12
N ASP A 102 13.90 8.26 -7.33
CA ASP A 102 13.93 9.47 -6.51
C ASP A 102 12.84 10.46 -6.90
N ILE A 103 12.40 11.28 -5.95
CA ILE A 103 11.48 12.40 -6.21
C ILE A 103 12.26 13.49 -6.95
N THR A 104 11.78 13.86 -8.14
CA THR A 104 12.38 14.93 -8.96
C THR A 104 11.65 16.27 -8.76
N PRO A 105 12.28 17.42 -9.08
CA PRO A 105 11.59 18.72 -8.98
C PRO A 105 10.41 18.89 -9.96
N ALA A 106 10.43 18.17 -11.07
CA ALA A 106 9.41 18.22 -12.12
C ALA A 106 9.37 16.90 -12.92
N GLY A 107 8.30 16.69 -13.69
CA GLY A 107 8.11 15.52 -14.55
C GLY A 107 7.38 14.36 -13.86
N ASN A 108 7.49 13.17 -14.43
CA ASN A 108 6.73 11.99 -13.99
C ASN A 108 7.00 11.60 -12.53
N PHE A 109 8.19 11.87 -12.01
CA PHE A 109 8.64 11.53 -10.66
C PHE A 109 8.57 12.71 -9.68
N ALA A 110 7.94 13.85 -10.05
CA ALA A 110 7.64 14.92 -9.09
C ALA A 110 6.73 14.43 -7.95
N VAL A 111 6.64 15.13 -6.82
CA VAL A 111 5.85 14.66 -5.65
C VAL A 111 4.43 14.23 -6.03
N ASP A 112 3.75 15.02 -6.87
CA ASP A 112 2.42 14.73 -7.44
C ASP A 112 2.52 14.37 -8.93
N GLY A 113 3.63 13.76 -9.31
CA GLY A 113 3.90 13.32 -10.67
C GLY A 113 3.13 12.05 -11.02
N THR A 114 2.91 11.85 -12.33
CA THR A 114 2.15 10.73 -12.86
C THR A 114 2.63 9.36 -12.38
N PHE A 115 3.93 9.18 -12.12
CA PHE A 115 4.43 7.91 -11.61
C PHE A 115 3.84 7.57 -10.25
N TRP A 116 3.84 8.49 -9.28
CA TRP A 116 3.42 8.20 -7.91
C TRP A 116 1.91 8.08 -7.79
N GLU A 117 1.15 8.94 -8.45
CA GLU A 117 -0.31 8.86 -8.49
C GLU A 117 -0.77 7.54 -9.13
N PHE A 118 -0.18 7.19 -10.27
CA PHE A 118 -0.56 5.97 -10.97
C PHE A 118 -0.05 4.71 -10.25
N LEU A 119 1.10 4.78 -9.59
CA LEU A 119 1.60 3.71 -8.73
C LEU A 119 0.65 3.48 -7.55
N ALA A 120 0.13 4.53 -6.92
CA ALA A 120 -0.82 4.41 -5.82
C ALA A 120 -2.10 3.66 -6.26
N TYR A 121 -2.61 3.97 -7.45
CA TYR A 121 -3.69 3.20 -8.05
C TYR A 121 -3.27 1.74 -8.32
N CYS A 122 -2.14 1.55 -9.01
CA CYS A 122 -1.70 0.24 -9.47
C CYS A 122 -1.38 -0.72 -8.31
N ALA A 123 -0.59 -0.28 -7.32
CA ALA A 123 -0.26 -1.07 -6.15
C ALA A 123 -1.48 -1.23 -5.22
N GLY A 124 -2.32 -0.20 -5.10
CA GLY A 124 -3.53 -0.26 -4.26
C GLY A 124 -4.56 -1.27 -4.77
N THR A 125 -4.76 -1.37 -6.08
CA THR A 125 -5.79 -2.22 -6.69
C THR A 125 -5.24 -3.55 -7.21
N GLY A 126 -3.98 -3.59 -7.64
CA GLY A 126 -3.34 -4.78 -8.22
C GLY A 126 -3.27 -5.96 -7.27
N GLY A 127 -3.14 -5.70 -5.96
CA GLY A 127 -3.23 -6.70 -4.90
C GLY A 127 -4.50 -7.58 -4.95
N SER A 128 -5.59 -7.09 -5.54
CA SER A 128 -6.87 -7.81 -5.60
C SER A 128 -6.97 -8.78 -6.79
N VAL A 129 -5.99 -8.80 -7.72
CA VAL A 129 -6.00 -9.70 -8.88
C VAL A 129 -5.88 -11.17 -8.44
N LEU A 130 -5.17 -11.43 -7.33
CA LEU A 130 -5.15 -12.70 -6.63
C LEU A 130 -5.72 -12.52 -5.23
N ILE A 131 -6.50 -13.48 -4.75
CA ILE A 131 -7.17 -13.40 -3.44
C ILE A 131 -6.18 -13.27 -2.25
N ILE A 132 -4.94 -13.72 -2.42
CA ILE A 132 -3.89 -13.64 -1.38
C ILE A 132 -3.13 -12.32 -1.38
N GLY A 133 -3.28 -11.49 -2.42
CA GLY A 133 -2.47 -10.28 -2.60
C GLY A 133 -2.94 -9.09 -1.78
N SER A 134 -3.97 -9.25 -0.95
CA SER A 134 -4.44 -8.22 -0.03
C SER A 134 -5.00 -8.83 1.26
N ALA A 135 -4.85 -8.11 2.38
CA ALA A 135 -5.41 -8.51 3.66
C ALA A 135 -6.95 -8.72 3.59
N ALA A 136 -7.64 -7.88 2.81
CA ALA A 136 -9.07 -8.02 2.57
C ALA A 136 -9.41 -9.33 1.85
N GLY A 137 -8.63 -9.69 0.83
CA GLY A 137 -8.80 -10.96 0.10
C GLY A 137 -8.57 -12.18 1.00
N VAL A 138 -7.51 -12.18 1.82
CA VAL A 138 -7.24 -13.26 2.78
C VAL A 138 -8.36 -13.36 3.84
N ALA A 139 -8.88 -12.23 4.31
CA ALA A 139 -10.01 -12.23 5.25
C ALA A 139 -11.28 -12.83 4.61
N VAL A 140 -11.60 -12.45 3.37
CA VAL A 140 -12.73 -12.99 2.61
C VAL A 140 -12.56 -14.49 2.37
N MET A 141 -11.34 -14.94 2.04
CA MET A 141 -11.00 -16.34 1.88
C MET A 141 -11.36 -17.16 3.12
N GLY A 142 -11.02 -16.65 4.32
CA GLY A 142 -11.32 -17.29 5.59
C GLY A 142 -12.81 -17.25 5.97
N ILE A 143 -13.49 -16.11 5.76
CA ILE A 143 -14.91 -15.94 6.12
C ILE A 143 -15.82 -16.77 5.21
N LEU A 144 -15.58 -16.71 3.90
CA LEU A 144 -16.42 -17.37 2.89
C LEU A 144 -15.92 -18.77 2.51
N ASN A 145 -14.81 -19.24 3.11
CA ASN A 145 -14.15 -20.51 2.78
C ASN A 145 -13.92 -20.68 1.27
N ILE A 146 -13.50 -19.59 0.60
CA ILE A 146 -13.20 -19.60 -0.83
C ILE A 146 -11.83 -20.24 -1.03
N ASP A 147 -11.72 -21.18 -1.97
CA ASP A 147 -10.44 -21.77 -2.33
C ASP A 147 -9.61 -20.84 -3.24
N PHE A 148 -8.28 -20.84 -3.06
CA PHE A 148 -7.37 -20.02 -3.85
C PHE A 148 -7.44 -20.37 -5.34
N ILE A 149 -7.41 -21.66 -5.68
CA ILE A 149 -7.45 -22.11 -7.08
C ILE A 149 -8.81 -21.77 -7.70
N TRP A 150 -9.89 -21.87 -6.93
CA TRP A 150 -11.20 -21.43 -7.38
C TRP A 150 -11.22 -19.94 -7.75
N TYR A 151 -10.69 -19.07 -6.87
CA TYR A 151 -10.63 -17.63 -7.14
C TYR A 151 -9.76 -17.34 -8.35
N MET A 152 -8.59 -17.97 -8.42
CA MET A 152 -7.65 -17.83 -9.53
C MET A 152 -8.30 -18.18 -10.88
N ARG A 153 -9.14 -19.21 -10.92
CA ARG A 153 -9.81 -19.65 -12.15
C ARG A 153 -11.03 -18.81 -12.53
N ARG A 154 -11.78 -18.29 -11.55
CA ARG A 154 -13.09 -17.65 -11.81
C ARG A 154 -13.10 -16.14 -11.66
N MET A 155 -12.33 -15.60 -10.72
CA MET A 155 -12.37 -14.19 -10.35
C MET A 155 -11.15 -13.41 -10.84
N THR A 156 -9.97 -14.02 -10.95
CA THR A 156 -8.76 -13.30 -11.36
C THR A 156 -8.90 -12.60 -12.71
N LEU A 157 -9.59 -13.19 -13.70
CA LEU A 157 -9.82 -12.52 -14.98
C LEU A 157 -10.74 -11.29 -14.86
N LEU A 158 -11.74 -11.35 -13.97
CA LEU A 158 -12.64 -10.22 -13.70
C LEU A 158 -11.94 -9.13 -12.89
N ALA A 159 -11.13 -9.52 -11.91
CA ALA A 159 -10.33 -8.59 -11.13
C ALA A 159 -9.26 -7.91 -12.01
N LEU A 160 -8.61 -8.68 -12.89
CA LEU A 160 -7.65 -8.18 -13.86
C LEU A 160 -8.30 -7.24 -14.88
N SER A 161 -9.51 -7.55 -15.36
CA SER A 161 -10.21 -6.66 -16.28
C SER A 161 -10.59 -5.34 -15.60
N GLY A 162 -11.03 -5.37 -14.34
CA GLY A 162 -11.30 -4.17 -13.55
C GLY A 162 -10.05 -3.33 -13.31
N TYR A 163 -8.92 -3.99 -12.98
CA TYR A 163 -7.61 -3.36 -12.85
C TYR A 163 -7.16 -2.68 -14.14
N LEU A 164 -7.24 -3.37 -15.28
CA LEU A 164 -6.86 -2.80 -16.57
C LEU A 164 -7.82 -1.69 -17.01
N ALA A 165 -9.12 -1.83 -16.75
CA ALA A 165 -10.09 -0.81 -17.09
C ALA A 165 -9.85 0.50 -16.33
N GLY A 166 -9.59 0.43 -15.02
CA GLY A 166 -9.26 1.63 -14.25
C GLY A 166 -7.88 2.20 -14.62
N ALA A 167 -6.91 1.35 -14.98
CA ALA A 167 -5.63 1.80 -15.50
C ALA A 167 -5.76 2.58 -16.82
N VAL A 168 -6.54 2.06 -17.77
CA VAL A 168 -6.85 2.73 -19.04
C VAL A 168 -7.61 4.03 -18.78
N THR A 169 -8.54 4.04 -17.81
CA THR A 169 -9.30 5.23 -17.44
C THR A 169 -8.37 6.31 -16.88
N TYR A 170 -7.47 5.95 -15.97
CA TYR A 170 -6.46 6.87 -15.45
C TYR A 170 -5.57 7.41 -16.56
N TYR A 171 -5.08 6.54 -17.46
CA TYR A 171 -4.28 6.95 -18.61
C TYR A 171 -5.01 7.99 -19.47
N ILE A 172 -6.27 7.72 -19.84
CA ILE A 172 -7.10 8.65 -20.62
C ILE A 172 -7.28 9.97 -19.88
N LEU A 173 -7.66 9.94 -18.60
CA LEU A 173 -7.86 11.16 -17.81
C LEU A 173 -6.58 12.00 -17.71
N ASN A 174 -5.44 11.35 -17.47
CA ASN A 174 -4.16 12.04 -17.39
C ASN A 174 -3.77 12.67 -18.73
N THR A 175 -3.99 11.96 -19.85
CA THR A 175 -3.73 12.51 -21.20
C THR A 175 -4.67 13.64 -21.62
N LEU A 176 -5.87 13.70 -21.05
CA LEU A 176 -6.84 14.78 -21.32
C LEU A 176 -6.62 16.01 -20.44
N SER A 177 -5.95 15.85 -19.30
CA SER A 177 -5.73 16.90 -18.30
C SER A 177 -4.37 17.59 -18.42
N GLY A 178 -3.44 17.03 -19.20
CA GLY A 178 -2.14 17.61 -19.52
C GLY A 178 -2.15 18.39 -20.83
#